data_AF-A0A1F2WK36-F1
#
_entry.id   AF-A0A1F2WK36-F1
#
_cell.length_a   1.000
_cell.length_b   1.000
_cell.length_c   1.000
_cell.angle_alpha   90.00
_cell.angle_beta   90.00
_cell.angle_gamma   90.00
#
_symmetry.space_group_name_H-M   'P 1'
#
loop_
_entity.id
_entity.type
_entity.pdbx_description
1 polymer ?
#
loop_
_entity_poly.entity_id
_entity_poly.type
_entity_poly.pdbx_seq_one_letter_code
_entity_poly.pdbx_strand_id
1 'polypeptide(L)'
;MRQNFKFIYIALFAFCCLSLLSNCTGAVTPEEVQKMEAAMPAKPAATPKQPRKLLVFNLCKGFKHGSIPYWDKALEIMGKKTGAFEVVVSDDMAMFKAENLNKFDAVCFNNTTMLDFEEPQLRESLMNFIKGGKGIIGIHAATDNFYKWPQAAEMMGGQFCGHPWGGGGTWAAKIDDPQHPLMAPYKGKAFKVNDEIYLTRPPLYSRDKQRVLMSLDMADEATGGVDGGKFRDADVGLSWIKEYGKGRLFYCSLGHNNHLTWDPVLLAHYLAGIRFALGDFPVDTKPKPMISIGKETEMDELLEKIKKYDYGQSRAVLTELSDKIKDAYGSTAELGRIEQSLVGLLQSPDTTPAAAQFICRKLSIIGTSACVPALAAMLTKEPASGQQPHPADMARYALERIPGEAVDAALREALLKTSGTAKVGIINSLGQRRDKKAVGELNKLVYDSDALTADAAAAALGNIACPEATKALSEARNKTKDKLRLVVLDGLLKCADQLAADGKKDDASAIYRQLSGEPAPIGAAALRGMVKVSGGGKK
;
A
#
# COMPACT_ATOMS: atom_id res chain seq x y z
N MET A 1 -10.94 51.60 -44.20
CA MET A 1 -11.83 52.46 -43.38
C MET A 1 -12.58 51.53 -42.42
N ARG A 2 -12.26 51.61 -41.12
CA ARG A 2 -13.07 51.28 -39.91
C ARG A 2 -13.85 49.93 -39.86
N GLN A 3 -13.94 49.18 -38.78
CA GLN A 3 -13.36 49.15 -37.42
C GLN A 3 -13.99 47.91 -36.75
N ASN A 4 -13.22 47.27 -35.86
CA ASN A 4 -13.59 46.67 -34.58
C ASN A 4 -14.98 46.02 -34.40
N PHE A 5 -15.01 44.72 -34.08
CA PHE A 5 -15.56 44.22 -32.82
C PHE A 5 -14.96 42.84 -32.49
N LYS A 6 -13.87 42.84 -31.71
CA LYS A 6 -13.51 41.74 -30.81
C LYS A 6 -14.30 41.97 -29.53
N PHE A 7 -14.98 40.95 -28.99
CA PHE A 7 -15.11 40.64 -27.55
C PHE A 7 -16.15 39.52 -27.35
N ILE A 8 -16.04 38.82 -26.20
CA ILE A 8 -16.99 37.87 -25.56
C ILE A 8 -17.05 36.47 -26.22
N TYR A 9 -16.62 35.33 -25.65
CA TYR A 9 -16.70 34.81 -24.27
C TYR A 9 -15.48 33.93 -23.90
N ILE A 10 -14.66 34.38 -22.94
CA ILE A 10 -13.88 33.52 -22.02
C ILE A 10 -14.24 34.03 -20.63
N ALA A 11 -15.16 33.36 -19.93
CA ALA A 11 -15.35 33.42 -18.48
C ALA A 11 -16.60 32.60 -18.09
N LEU A 12 -16.41 31.33 -17.73
CA LEU A 12 -17.39 30.60 -16.91
C LEU A 12 -16.69 29.45 -16.16
N PHE A 13 -15.71 29.80 -15.34
CA PHE A 13 -15.16 28.93 -14.29
C PHE A 13 -14.63 29.81 -13.15
N ALA A 14 -15.51 30.62 -12.55
CA ALA A 14 -15.22 31.39 -11.34
C ALA A 14 -16.53 31.84 -10.67
N PHE A 15 -17.42 30.92 -10.32
CA PHE A 15 -18.55 31.24 -9.42
C PHE A 15 -19.09 29.97 -8.76
N CYS A 16 -18.40 29.51 -7.71
CA CYS A 16 -18.98 28.81 -6.55
C CYS A 16 -17.88 28.59 -5.49
N CYS A 17 -17.33 29.69 -4.98
CA CYS A 17 -16.50 29.71 -3.77
C CYS A 17 -16.79 31.01 -3.03
N LEU A 18 -18.05 31.21 -2.67
CA LEU A 18 -18.45 32.28 -1.75
C LEU A 18 -19.67 31.79 -0.95
N SER A 19 -19.41 30.89 -0.01
CA SER A 19 -20.31 30.67 1.12
C SER A 19 -19.48 30.37 2.35
N LEU A 20 -19.41 31.38 3.22
CA LEU A 20 -19.01 31.35 4.63
C LEU A 20 -17.51 31.17 4.92
N LEU A 21 -16.73 32.20 4.56
CA LEU A 21 -15.62 32.64 5.41
C LEU A 21 -16.21 33.22 6.71
N SER A 22 -16.56 32.36 7.67
CA SER A 22 -16.66 32.80 9.05
C SER A 22 -15.25 33.06 9.57
N ASN A 23 -14.86 34.32 9.60
CA ASN A 23 -13.77 34.81 10.44
C ASN A 23 -14.08 34.45 11.90
N CYS A 24 -13.63 33.30 12.37
CA CYS A 24 -13.63 32.95 13.79
C CYS A 24 -12.22 33.14 14.36
N THR A 25 -11.79 34.39 14.49
CA THR A 25 -10.72 34.78 15.43
C THR A 25 -11.32 35.09 16.80
N GLY A 26 -12.30 34.30 17.24
CA GLY A 26 -12.95 34.47 18.53
C GLY A 26 -12.02 33.99 19.64
N ALA A 27 -11.68 34.87 20.58
CA ALA A 27 -11.10 34.44 21.84
C ALA A 27 -12.08 33.48 22.55
N VAL A 28 -11.55 32.46 23.22
CA VAL A 28 -12.36 31.49 24.00
C VAL A 28 -13.20 32.25 25.03
N THR A 29 -14.52 32.08 25.01
CA THR A 29 -15.38 32.82 25.95
C THR A 29 -15.33 32.23 27.37
N PRO A 30 -15.68 33.00 28.41
CA PRO A 30 -15.79 32.47 29.77
C PRO A 30 -16.75 31.28 29.89
N GLU A 31 -17.86 31.28 29.16
CA GLU A 31 -18.83 30.18 29.14
C GLU A 31 -18.23 28.92 28.49
N GLU A 32 -17.42 29.08 27.44
CA GLU A 32 -16.70 27.97 26.82
C GLU A 32 -15.61 27.42 27.75
N VAL A 33 -14.90 28.29 28.48
CA VAL A 33 -13.96 27.87 29.54
C VAL A 33 -14.67 27.05 30.61
N GLN A 34 -15.85 27.47 31.08
CA GLN A 34 -16.63 26.71 32.06
C GLN A 34 -17.03 25.33 31.52
N LYS A 35 -17.38 25.21 30.23
CA LYS A 35 -17.66 23.90 29.61
C LYS A 35 -16.40 23.03 29.60
N MET A 36 -15.25 23.58 29.23
CA MET A 36 -13.96 22.85 29.27
C MET A 36 -13.67 22.37 30.70
N GLU A 37 -13.77 23.27 31.69
CA GLU A 37 -13.55 22.93 33.10
C GLU A 37 -14.49 21.84 33.60
N ALA A 38 -15.77 21.89 33.24
CA ALA A 38 -16.76 20.88 33.61
C ALA A 38 -16.46 19.51 32.97
N ALA A 39 -16.06 19.49 31.70
CA ALA A 39 -15.73 18.27 30.97
C ALA A 39 -14.37 17.67 31.35
N MET A 40 -13.45 18.49 31.89
CA MET A 40 -12.08 18.09 32.16
C MET A 40 -11.99 16.99 33.23
N PRO A 41 -11.15 15.95 33.05
CA PRO A 41 -10.96 14.90 34.04
C PRO A 41 -10.61 15.46 35.43
N ALA A 42 -11.29 14.97 36.48
CA ALA A 42 -11.12 15.50 37.83
C ALA A 42 -9.74 15.23 38.41
N LYS A 43 -9.16 14.05 38.15
CA LYS A 43 -7.82 13.65 38.57
C LYS A 43 -7.21 12.68 37.54
N PRO A 44 -5.88 12.65 37.41
CA PRO A 44 -5.22 11.60 36.64
C PRO A 44 -5.32 10.28 37.41
N ALA A 45 -5.39 9.16 36.69
CA ALA A 45 -5.45 7.83 37.32
C ALA A 45 -4.21 7.48 38.16
N ALA A 46 -3.08 8.19 37.94
CA ALA A 46 -1.92 8.14 38.82
C ALA A 46 -1.15 9.49 38.78
N THR A 47 -0.55 9.86 39.90
CA THR A 47 0.30 11.05 40.04
C THR A 47 1.52 10.96 39.11
N PRO A 48 1.95 12.07 38.46
CA PRO A 48 3.20 12.09 37.71
C PRO A 48 4.39 11.62 38.55
N LYS A 49 5.36 10.95 37.94
CA LYS A 49 6.56 10.48 38.64
C LYS A 49 7.45 11.64 39.11
N GLN A 50 7.32 12.79 38.45
CA GLN A 50 8.03 14.04 38.71
C GLN A 50 7.23 15.20 38.13
N PRO A 51 7.49 16.47 38.52
CA PRO A 51 6.91 17.63 37.84
C PRO A 51 7.20 17.56 36.33
N ARG A 52 6.17 17.79 35.51
CA ARG A 52 6.25 17.72 34.04
C ARG A 52 6.05 19.08 33.41
N LYS A 53 6.82 19.39 32.37
CA LYS A 53 6.60 20.59 31.53
C LYS A 53 6.29 20.22 30.09
N LEU A 54 5.18 20.73 29.57
CA LEU A 54 4.72 20.52 28.20
C LEU A 54 4.84 21.84 27.41
N LEU A 55 5.64 21.84 26.35
CA LEU A 55 5.62 22.91 25.36
C LEU A 55 4.46 22.69 24.41
N VAL A 56 3.47 23.57 24.40
CA VAL A 56 2.39 23.59 23.40
C VAL A 56 2.80 24.57 22.31
N PHE A 57 3.18 24.03 21.17
CA PHE A 57 3.67 24.79 20.03
C PHE A 57 2.56 24.94 18.97
N ASN A 58 2.26 26.16 18.56
CA ASN A 58 1.08 26.47 17.75
C ASN A 58 1.36 27.39 16.53
N LEU A 59 2.63 27.48 16.09
CA LEU A 59 2.98 28.19 14.86
C LEU A 59 2.46 27.46 13.61
N CYS A 60 1.82 28.21 12.71
CA CYS A 60 1.39 27.74 11.39
C CYS A 60 2.09 28.54 10.28
N LYS A 61 2.76 27.85 9.37
CA LYS A 61 3.24 28.41 8.08
C LYS A 61 2.25 28.17 6.93
N GLY A 62 1.21 27.36 7.16
CA GLY A 62 0.11 27.10 6.24
C GLY A 62 -1.22 27.65 6.78
N PHE A 63 -2.28 26.83 6.71
CA PHE A 63 -3.59 27.20 7.25
C PHE A 63 -3.55 27.32 8.79
N LYS A 64 -4.23 28.33 9.34
CA LYS A 64 -4.32 28.56 10.79
C LYS A 64 -5.72 28.22 11.29
N HIS A 65 -5.84 27.12 12.03
CA HIS A 65 -7.11 26.65 12.56
C HIS A 65 -7.64 27.55 13.68
N GLY A 66 -8.95 27.81 13.68
CA GLY A 66 -9.63 28.56 14.74
C GLY A 66 -9.65 27.84 16.10
N SER A 67 -9.40 26.53 16.12
CA SER A 67 -9.36 25.70 17.33
C SER A 67 -8.06 25.80 18.13
N ILE A 68 -7.01 26.41 17.58
CA ILE A 68 -5.72 26.59 18.28
C ILE A 68 -5.90 27.21 19.68
N PRO A 69 -6.54 28.40 19.85
CA PRO A 69 -6.70 29.01 21.17
C PRO A 69 -7.57 28.17 22.12
N TYR A 70 -8.49 27.37 21.58
CA TYR A 70 -9.32 26.45 22.37
C TYR A 70 -8.49 25.30 22.94
N TRP A 71 -7.64 24.68 22.11
CA TRP A 71 -6.74 23.62 22.56
C TRP A 71 -5.65 24.12 23.51
N ASP A 72 -5.10 25.32 23.28
CA ASP A 72 -4.14 25.94 24.20
C ASP A 72 -4.77 26.08 25.59
N LYS A 73 -6.01 26.61 25.66
CA LYS A 73 -6.75 26.78 26.90
C LYS A 73 -7.14 25.45 27.54
N ALA A 74 -7.62 24.48 26.75
CA ALA A 74 -8.02 23.17 27.25
C ALA A 74 -6.82 22.41 27.84
N LEU A 75 -5.65 22.47 27.22
CA LEU A 75 -4.41 21.86 27.73
C LEU A 75 -3.93 22.55 29.02
N GLU A 76 -4.02 23.89 29.09
CA GLU A 76 -3.71 24.64 30.32
C GLU A 76 -4.61 24.22 31.49
N ILE A 77 -5.93 24.16 31.26
CA ILE A 77 -6.92 23.70 32.26
C ILE A 77 -6.66 22.25 32.63
N MET A 78 -6.38 21.39 31.65
CA MET A 78 -6.06 19.97 31.87
C MET A 78 -4.86 19.82 32.81
N GLY A 79 -3.75 20.49 32.51
CA GLY A 79 -2.54 20.49 33.34
C GLY A 79 -2.81 20.96 34.76
N LYS A 80 -3.49 22.11 34.91
CA LYS A 80 -3.83 22.70 36.22
C LYS A 80 -4.76 21.82 37.05
N LYS A 81 -5.87 21.37 36.48
CA LYS A 81 -6.91 20.62 37.20
C LYS A 81 -6.43 19.23 37.61
N THR A 82 -5.65 18.58 36.75
CA THR A 82 -5.17 17.22 37.01
C THR A 82 -3.84 17.20 37.77
N GLY A 83 -3.07 18.29 37.73
CA GLY A 83 -1.69 18.31 38.21
C GLY A 83 -0.74 17.45 37.38
N ALA A 84 -1.13 17.04 36.16
CA ALA A 84 -0.35 16.12 35.34
C ALA A 84 0.90 16.78 34.73
N PHE A 85 0.82 18.06 34.39
CA PHE A 85 1.88 18.83 33.76
C PHE A 85 1.60 20.34 33.85
N GLU A 86 2.67 21.14 33.77
CA GLU A 86 2.63 22.57 33.51
C GLU A 86 2.71 22.82 32.00
N VAL A 87 1.92 23.76 31.49
CA VAL A 87 1.88 24.13 30.08
C VAL A 87 2.63 25.44 29.84
N VAL A 88 3.45 25.46 28.80
CA VAL A 88 3.99 26.69 28.21
C VAL A 88 3.55 26.74 26.75
N VAL A 89 2.80 27.77 26.37
CA VAL A 89 2.36 27.99 24.99
C VAL A 89 3.36 28.90 24.28
N SER A 90 3.72 28.57 23.04
CA SER A 90 4.60 29.41 22.22
C SER A 90 4.43 29.14 20.73
N ASP A 91 4.64 30.15 19.91
CA ASP A 91 4.80 30.08 18.45
C ASP A 91 6.23 30.44 17.99
N ASP A 92 7.16 30.64 18.94
CA ASP A 92 8.54 31.04 18.64
C ASP A 92 9.44 29.83 18.37
N MET A 93 9.98 29.74 17.14
CA MET A 93 10.92 28.69 16.74
C MET A 93 12.18 28.63 17.62
N ALA A 94 12.54 29.70 18.34
CA ALA A 94 13.64 29.69 19.30
C ALA A 94 13.45 28.70 20.44
N MET A 95 12.21 28.22 20.69
CA MET A 95 11.94 27.14 21.65
C MET A 95 12.60 25.83 21.26
N PHE A 96 12.91 25.61 19.98
CA PHE A 96 13.58 24.40 19.49
C PHE A 96 15.10 24.45 19.54
N LYS A 97 15.70 25.56 20.02
CA LYS A 97 17.12 25.56 20.39
C LYS A 97 17.32 24.64 21.59
N ALA A 98 18.38 23.82 21.59
CA ALA A 98 18.61 22.79 22.60
C ALA A 98 18.49 23.30 24.06
N GLU A 99 19.06 24.46 24.38
CA GLU A 99 18.99 25.09 25.70
C GLU A 99 17.56 25.46 26.17
N ASN A 100 16.66 25.74 25.22
CA ASN A 100 15.26 26.02 25.51
C ASN A 100 14.43 24.74 25.54
N LEU A 101 14.62 23.88 24.54
CA LEU A 101 13.87 22.64 24.38
C LEU A 101 14.09 21.67 25.55
N ASN A 102 15.31 21.62 26.10
CA ASN A 102 15.66 20.74 27.22
C ASN A 102 14.93 21.07 28.54
N LYS A 103 14.26 22.22 28.64
CA LYS A 103 13.41 22.59 29.79
C LYS A 103 12.09 21.82 29.82
N PHE A 104 11.75 21.11 28.75
CA PHE A 104 10.47 20.43 28.58
C PHE A 104 10.63 18.90 28.64
N ASP A 105 9.52 18.22 28.92
CA ASP A 105 9.39 16.77 28.89
C ASP A 105 8.72 16.26 27.64
N ALA A 106 7.91 17.10 27.00
CA ALA A 106 7.32 16.83 25.71
C ALA A 106 7.01 18.12 24.94
N VAL A 107 6.84 17.98 23.62
CA VAL A 107 6.30 19.02 22.73
C VAL A 107 4.97 18.56 22.17
N CYS A 108 3.95 19.41 22.25
CA CYS A 108 2.66 19.24 21.60
C CYS A 108 2.57 20.18 20.39
N PHE A 109 2.50 19.62 19.19
CA PHE A 109 2.16 20.34 17.98
C PHE A 109 0.64 20.54 17.93
N ASN A 110 0.17 21.69 18.41
CA ASN A 110 -1.25 22.04 18.44
C ASN A 110 -1.65 22.62 17.08
N ASN A 111 -2.25 21.77 16.23
CA ASN A 111 -2.78 22.17 14.92
C ASN A 111 -1.78 22.95 14.03
N THR A 112 -0.48 22.69 14.18
CA THR A 112 0.56 23.36 13.40
C THR A 112 0.50 22.93 11.94
N THR A 113 0.80 23.82 11.00
CA THR A 113 0.80 23.50 9.56
C THR A 113 2.05 24.02 8.86
N MET A 114 2.50 23.27 7.86
CA MET A 114 3.63 23.54 6.96
C MET A 114 4.95 23.95 7.64
N LEU A 115 5.22 23.49 8.88
CA LEU A 115 6.49 23.75 9.55
C LEU A 115 7.66 23.10 8.78
N ASP A 116 8.67 23.92 8.45
CA ASP A 116 9.79 23.52 7.58
C ASP A 116 11.17 23.45 8.29
N PHE A 117 11.25 23.76 9.60
CA PHE A 117 12.49 23.70 10.43
C PHE A 117 13.77 24.01 9.62
N GLU A 118 13.84 25.17 8.97
CA GLU A 118 14.85 25.43 7.93
C GLU A 118 16.29 25.38 8.48
N GLU A 119 16.46 25.74 9.75
CA GLU A 119 17.73 25.66 10.47
C GLU A 119 18.06 24.22 10.88
N PRO A 120 19.17 23.63 10.39
CA PRO A 120 19.53 22.24 10.71
C PRO A 120 19.72 21.97 12.21
N GLN A 121 20.14 22.96 12.99
CA GLN A 121 20.34 22.82 14.44
C GLN A 121 19.02 22.61 15.19
N LEU A 122 17.93 23.24 14.74
CA LEU A 122 16.59 23.03 15.32
C LEU A 122 16.08 21.63 14.98
N ARG A 123 16.37 21.15 13.76
CA ARG A 123 16.07 19.77 13.35
C ARG A 123 16.76 18.76 14.24
N GLU A 124 18.06 18.94 14.42
CA GLU A 124 18.87 18.07 15.28
C GLU A 124 18.37 18.09 16.73
N SER A 125 18.08 19.27 17.27
CA SER A 125 17.58 19.44 18.65
C SER A 125 16.29 18.66 18.88
N LEU A 126 15.30 18.78 17.97
CA LEU A 126 14.03 18.05 18.08
C LEU A 126 14.22 16.53 17.96
N MET A 127 15.06 16.07 17.03
CA MET A 127 15.29 14.63 16.87
C MET A 127 16.07 14.04 18.05
N ASN A 128 17.04 14.76 18.59
CA ASN A 128 17.77 14.34 19.78
C ASN A 128 16.86 14.34 21.01
N PHE A 129 15.95 15.32 21.13
CA PHE A 129 14.95 15.38 22.19
C PHE A 129 14.10 14.10 22.24
N ILE A 130 13.44 13.74 21.14
CA ILE A 130 12.64 12.51 21.11
C ILE A 130 13.51 11.26 21.25
N LYS A 131 14.61 11.12 20.50
CA LYS A 131 15.48 9.93 20.58
C LYS A 131 16.06 9.73 21.99
N GLY A 132 16.30 10.82 22.71
CA GLY A 132 16.79 10.85 24.09
C GLY A 132 15.76 10.44 25.13
N GLY A 133 14.50 10.24 24.74
CA GLY A 133 13.47 9.72 25.61
C GLY A 133 12.43 10.74 26.04
N LYS A 134 12.26 11.85 25.32
CA LYS A 134 11.21 12.84 25.56
C LYS A 134 9.98 12.57 24.67
N GLY A 135 8.88 13.27 24.94
CA GLY A 135 7.59 13.04 24.28
C GLY A 135 7.31 13.97 23.11
N ILE A 136 6.57 13.47 22.11
CA ILE A 136 5.94 14.29 21.07
C ILE A 136 4.43 14.00 21.06
N ILE A 137 3.63 15.07 20.98
CA ILE A 137 2.17 15.02 20.85
C ILE A 137 1.78 15.74 19.57
N GLY A 138 0.87 15.17 18.80
CA GLY A 138 0.26 15.83 17.65
C GLY A 138 -1.25 15.90 17.76
N ILE A 139 -1.81 17.09 17.54
CA ILE A 139 -3.25 17.35 17.48
C ILE A 139 -3.61 17.68 16.03
N HIS A 140 -4.54 16.92 15.46
CA HIS A 140 -5.18 17.15 14.17
C HIS A 140 -4.19 17.53 13.06
N ALA A 141 -4.01 18.83 12.79
CA ALA A 141 -3.14 19.28 11.70
C ALA A 141 -1.64 19.07 11.93
N ALA A 142 -1.21 18.52 13.08
CA ALA A 142 0.18 18.16 13.32
C ALA A 142 0.82 17.27 12.23
N THR A 143 0.02 16.50 11.47
CA THR A 143 0.50 15.72 10.31
C THR A 143 0.68 16.54 9.03
N ASP A 144 0.16 17.75 8.95
CA ASP A 144 0.41 18.74 7.89
C ASP A 144 1.74 19.46 8.10
N ASN A 145 2.81 18.73 8.43
CA ASN A 145 4.14 19.28 8.67
C ASN A 145 5.24 18.43 8.02
N PHE A 146 6.47 18.93 8.06
CA PHE A 146 7.69 18.18 7.73
C PHE A 146 7.80 17.69 6.28
N TYR A 147 7.18 18.41 5.33
CA TYR A 147 7.21 18.07 3.89
C TYR A 147 8.60 17.93 3.30
N LYS A 148 9.56 18.73 3.77
CA LYS A 148 10.97 18.68 3.33
C LYS A 148 11.88 17.97 4.32
N TRP A 149 11.31 17.22 5.27
CA TRP A 149 12.05 16.55 6.32
C TRP A 149 11.52 15.13 6.58
N PRO A 150 11.88 14.16 5.72
CA PRO A 150 11.32 12.81 5.76
C PRO A 150 11.46 12.10 7.12
N GLN A 151 12.55 12.35 7.84
CA GLN A 151 12.80 11.76 9.15
C GLN A 151 11.76 12.21 10.20
N ALA A 152 11.38 13.49 10.21
CA ALA A 152 10.36 14.01 11.12
C ALA A 152 8.95 13.59 10.70
N ALA A 153 8.68 13.46 9.39
CA ALA A 153 7.44 12.89 8.90
C ALA A 153 7.27 11.41 9.31
N GLU A 154 8.34 10.61 9.22
CA GLU A 154 8.36 9.22 9.69
C GLU A 154 8.26 9.09 11.22
N MET A 155 8.82 10.06 11.95
CA MET A 155 8.61 10.19 13.39
C MET A 155 7.12 10.39 13.70
N MET A 156 6.48 11.39 13.08
CA MET A 156 5.06 11.70 13.27
C MET A 156 4.14 10.51 12.93
N GLY A 157 4.56 9.65 11.98
CA GLY A 157 3.81 8.45 11.61
C GLY A 157 2.66 8.72 10.64
N GLY A 158 2.69 9.87 9.98
CA GLY A 158 1.70 10.30 9.01
C GLY A 158 2.08 11.66 8.43
N GLN A 159 1.66 11.91 7.19
CA GLN A 159 1.78 13.22 6.55
C GLN A 159 0.51 13.53 5.77
N PHE A 160 -0.08 14.71 5.99
CA PHE A 160 -1.33 15.13 5.37
C PHE A 160 -1.27 15.06 3.83
N CYS A 161 -2.32 14.52 3.22
CA CYS A 161 -2.53 14.50 1.78
C CYS A 161 -3.99 14.75 1.34
N GLY A 162 -4.88 15.12 2.26
CA GLY A 162 -6.28 15.42 1.98
C GLY A 162 -7.15 15.41 3.23
N HIS A 163 -8.39 15.91 3.10
CA HIS A 163 -9.36 16.01 4.20
C HIS A 163 -10.79 15.84 3.66
N PRO A 164 -11.11 14.66 3.08
CA PRO A 164 -12.39 14.46 2.42
C PRO A 164 -13.58 14.50 3.41
N TRP A 165 -13.33 14.18 4.68
CA TRP A 165 -14.29 14.32 5.78
C TRP A 165 -14.15 15.70 6.41
N GLY A 166 -14.88 16.68 5.87
CA GLY A 166 -14.81 18.09 6.33
C GLY A 166 -15.45 18.35 7.69
N GLY A 167 -15.08 19.47 8.33
CA GLY A 167 -15.50 19.85 9.69
C GLY A 167 -17.01 20.03 9.92
N GLY A 168 -17.80 20.18 8.84
CA GLY A 168 -19.26 20.26 8.92
C GLY A 168 -19.98 18.91 9.00
N GLY A 169 -19.30 17.80 8.72
CA GLY A 169 -19.92 16.47 8.74
C GLY A 169 -19.72 15.72 10.06
N THR A 170 -20.41 14.58 10.19
CA THR A 170 -20.36 13.72 11.38
C THR A 170 -19.95 12.32 10.96
N TRP A 171 -18.81 11.85 11.46
CA TRP A 171 -18.11 10.68 10.96
C TRP A 171 -18.02 9.60 12.02
N ALA A 172 -18.17 8.35 11.61
CA ALA A 172 -18.07 7.20 12.49
C ALA A 172 -16.60 6.84 12.75
N ALA A 173 -16.27 6.64 14.01
CA ALA A 173 -14.98 6.18 14.49
C ALA A 173 -15.14 4.82 15.19
N LYS A 174 -14.26 3.88 14.87
CA LYS A 174 -14.16 2.58 15.53
C LYS A 174 -12.94 2.52 16.43
N ILE A 175 -13.06 1.72 17.48
CA ILE A 175 -11.97 1.46 18.43
C ILE A 175 -11.23 0.20 17.99
N ASP A 176 -9.99 0.35 17.51
CA ASP A 176 -9.18 -0.76 16.99
C ASP A 176 -8.52 -1.58 18.11
N ASP A 177 -8.18 -0.95 19.24
CA ASP A 177 -7.58 -1.62 20.39
C ASP A 177 -8.37 -1.33 21.69
N PRO A 178 -9.58 -1.91 21.86
CA PRO A 178 -10.50 -1.55 22.95
C PRO A 178 -9.98 -1.89 24.34
N GLN A 179 -9.02 -2.81 24.44
CA GLN A 179 -8.38 -3.21 25.69
C GLN A 179 -7.14 -2.36 26.02
N HIS A 180 -6.70 -1.51 25.09
CA HIS A 180 -5.53 -0.67 25.32
C HIS A 180 -5.82 0.35 26.42
N PRO A 181 -4.91 0.57 27.39
CA PRO A 181 -5.17 1.48 28.50
C PRO A 181 -5.50 2.92 28.09
N LEU A 182 -4.96 3.39 26.95
CA LEU A 182 -5.26 4.72 26.40
C LEU A 182 -6.67 4.83 25.80
N MET A 183 -7.35 3.70 25.58
CA MET A 183 -8.71 3.62 25.03
C MET A 183 -9.78 3.39 26.10
N ALA A 184 -9.38 3.26 27.37
CA ALA A 184 -10.30 3.12 28.50
C ALA A 184 -11.44 4.17 28.54
N PRO A 185 -11.22 5.46 28.18
CA PRO A 185 -12.31 6.46 28.16
C PRO A 185 -13.49 6.07 27.27
N TYR A 186 -13.24 5.39 26.15
CA TYR A 186 -14.27 5.00 25.18
C TYR A 186 -15.04 3.75 25.58
N LYS A 187 -14.57 3.00 26.60
CA LYS A 187 -15.19 1.76 27.10
C LYS A 187 -15.47 0.74 25.97
N GLY A 188 -14.59 0.69 24.98
CA GLY A 188 -14.69 -0.18 23.80
C GLY A 188 -15.82 0.16 22.83
N LYS A 189 -16.49 1.31 22.96
CA LYS A 189 -17.61 1.70 22.10
C LYS A 189 -17.15 2.56 20.93
N ALA A 190 -17.58 2.20 19.73
CA ALA A 190 -17.55 3.09 18.57
C ALA A 190 -18.42 4.34 18.83
N PHE A 191 -18.12 5.42 18.12
CA PHE A 191 -18.81 6.71 18.28
C PHE A 191 -18.88 7.46 16.96
N LYS A 192 -19.75 8.46 16.88
CA LYS A 192 -19.74 9.45 15.80
C LYS A 192 -19.23 10.78 16.31
N VAL A 193 -18.45 11.48 15.51
CA VAL A 193 -17.82 12.75 15.86
C VAL A 193 -18.03 13.77 14.77
N ASN A 194 -18.43 14.98 15.15
CA ASN A 194 -18.50 16.13 14.24
C ASN A 194 -17.13 16.81 14.21
N ASP A 195 -16.30 16.48 13.22
CA ASP A 195 -14.95 17.04 13.10
C ASP A 195 -14.43 16.98 11.67
N GLU A 196 -13.30 17.63 11.41
CA GLU A 196 -12.53 17.40 10.17
C GLU A 196 -11.52 16.27 10.37
N ILE A 197 -11.46 15.32 9.43
CA ILE A 197 -10.51 14.20 9.50
C ILE A 197 -9.48 14.28 8.39
N TYR A 198 -8.21 14.20 8.78
CA TYR A 198 -7.09 14.23 7.87
C TYR A 198 -6.76 12.85 7.33
N LEU A 199 -6.64 12.79 6.02
CA LEU A 199 -6.09 11.66 5.29
C LEU A 199 -4.58 11.80 5.22
N THR A 200 -3.87 10.73 5.58
CA THR A 200 -2.41 10.71 5.58
C THR A 200 -1.84 9.83 4.48
N ARG A 201 -0.66 10.21 3.98
CA ARG A 201 -0.01 9.61 2.82
C ARG A 201 0.65 8.27 3.16
N PRO A 202 0.37 7.18 2.41
CA PRO A 202 1.20 5.97 2.44
C PRO A 202 2.58 6.23 1.81
N PRO A 203 3.69 5.63 2.30
CA PRO A 203 3.76 4.60 3.34
C PRO A 203 4.16 5.14 4.72
N LEU A 204 4.02 6.46 4.97
CA LEU A 204 4.41 7.07 6.25
C LEU A 204 3.49 6.61 7.38
N TYR A 205 2.18 6.65 7.11
CA TYR A 205 1.20 5.95 7.93
C TYR A 205 1.20 4.45 7.57
N SER A 206 1.43 3.60 8.56
CA SER A 206 1.23 2.15 8.48
C SER A 206 1.06 1.56 9.88
N ARG A 207 0.10 0.63 10.03
CA ARG A 207 -0.09 -0.18 11.25
C ARG A 207 1.08 -1.11 11.57
N ASP A 208 2.00 -1.32 10.64
CA ASP A 208 3.25 -2.07 10.88
C ASP A 208 4.29 -1.22 11.60
N LYS A 209 4.17 0.11 11.55
CA LYS A 209 5.13 1.07 12.11
C LYS A 209 4.68 1.71 13.41
N GLN A 210 3.38 1.72 13.68
CA GLN A 210 2.79 2.34 14.86
C GLN A 210 1.59 1.54 15.36
N ARG A 211 1.30 1.65 16.66
CA ARG A 211 0.11 1.06 17.24
C ARG A 211 -1.06 2.01 17.04
N VAL A 212 -1.92 1.68 16.08
CA VAL A 212 -3.18 2.41 15.84
C VAL A 212 -4.19 2.00 16.88
N LEU A 213 -4.81 3.00 17.53
CA LEU A 213 -5.74 2.81 18.64
C LEU A 213 -7.20 2.98 18.22
N MET A 214 -7.44 3.89 17.27
CA MET A 214 -8.76 4.17 16.71
C MET A 214 -8.61 4.64 15.26
N SER A 215 -9.61 4.38 14.42
CA SER A 215 -9.65 4.71 12.99
C SER A 215 -11.08 5.07 12.56
N LEU A 216 -11.22 5.66 11.37
CA LEU A 216 -12.54 5.84 10.77
C LEU A 216 -13.21 4.49 10.52
N ASP A 217 -14.51 4.45 10.79
CA ASP A 217 -15.34 3.31 10.48
C ASP A 217 -15.93 3.47 9.07
N MET A 218 -15.20 2.92 8.10
CA MET A 218 -15.61 2.94 6.68
C MET A 218 -16.82 2.05 6.39
N ALA A 219 -17.29 1.24 7.35
CA ALA A 219 -18.53 0.46 7.20
C ALA A 219 -19.80 1.31 7.44
N ASP A 220 -19.67 2.45 8.10
CA ASP A 220 -20.76 3.42 8.23
C ASP A 220 -21.03 4.10 6.88
N GLU A 221 -22.29 4.13 6.45
CA GLU A 221 -22.68 4.63 5.12
C GLU A 221 -22.29 6.09 4.89
N ALA A 222 -22.50 6.96 5.88
CA ALA A 222 -22.18 8.38 5.75
C ALA A 222 -20.65 8.61 5.70
N THR A 223 -19.89 7.78 6.42
CA THR A 223 -18.43 7.88 6.50
C THR A 223 -17.76 7.27 5.27
N GLY A 224 -18.13 6.03 4.91
CA GLY A 224 -17.59 5.30 3.76
C GLY A 224 -18.12 5.80 2.40
N GLY A 225 -19.22 6.55 2.40
CA GLY A 225 -19.79 7.19 1.21
C GLY A 225 -19.04 8.45 0.76
N VAL A 226 -18.13 9.00 1.57
CA VAL A 226 -17.31 10.14 1.19
C VAL A 226 -16.25 9.72 0.16
N ASP A 227 -16.15 10.45 -0.95
CA ASP A 227 -15.10 10.22 -1.95
C ASP A 227 -13.74 10.70 -1.42
N GLY A 228 -12.91 9.76 -0.94
CA GLY A 228 -11.53 10.01 -0.52
C GLY A 228 -10.54 10.17 -1.68
N GLY A 229 -11.01 10.24 -2.93
CA GLY A 229 -10.19 10.36 -4.12
C GLY A 229 -9.24 9.18 -4.28
N LYS A 230 -7.97 9.45 -4.65
CA LYS A 230 -6.95 8.42 -4.93
C LYS A 230 -6.70 7.47 -3.75
N PHE A 231 -7.04 7.86 -2.53
CA PHE A 231 -6.79 7.09 -1.31
C PHE A 231 -8.09 6.70 -0.60
N ARG A 232 -9.22 6.60 -1.34
CA ARG A 232 -10.53 6.23 -0.80
C ARG A 232 -10.49 4.95 0.05
N ASP A 233 -9.74 3.94 -0.38
CA ASP A 233 -9.67 2.63 0.30
C ASP A 233 -8.53 2.55 1.33
N ALA A 234 -7.90 3.68 1.68
CA ALA A 234 -6.85 3.71 2.69
C ALA A 234 -7.44 3.50 4.09
N ASP A 235 -6.70 2.76 4.92
CA ASP A 235 -6.92 2.76 6.35
C ASP A 235 -6.66 4.16 6.93
N VAL A 236 -7.67 4.78 7.52
CA VAL A 236 -7.57 6.13 8.07
C VAL A 236 -7.52 6.07 9.58
N GLY A 237 -6.30 5.92 10.10
CA GLY A 237 -6.04 6.02 11.53
C GLY A 237 -6.39 7.40 12.06
N LEU A 238 -7.12 7.43 13.17
CA LEU A 238 -7.49 8.65 13.88
C LEU A 238 -6.59 8.89 15.09
N SER A 239 -6.09 7.84 15.73
CA SER A 239 -5.18 7.97 16.88
C SER A 239 -4.19 6.83 16.91
N TRP A 240 -2.93 7.15 17.19
CA TRP A 240 -1.85 6.17 17.28
C TRP A 240 -0.77 6.56 18.27
N ILE A 241 -0.02 5.56 18.69
CA ILE A 241 1.22 5.72 19.45
C ILE A 241 2.39 5.03 18.76
N LYS A 242 3.59 5.57 18.96
CA LYS A 242 4.83 5.00 18.42
C LYS A 242 6.01 5.33 19.33
N GLU A 243 7.00 4.46 19.34
CA GLU A 243 8.32 4.76 19.90
C GLU A 243 9.27 5.26 18.81
N TYR A 244 10.10 6.22 19.16
CA TYR A 244 11.13 6.72 18.25
C TYR A 244 12.44 6.95 19.01
N GLY A 245 13.41 6.06 18.79
CA GLY A 245 14.54 5.93 19.71
C GLY A 245 14.02 5.51 21.10
N LYS A 246 14.34 6.27 22.15
CA LYS A 246 13.78 6.06 23.49
C LYS A 246 12.50 6.86 23.76
N GLY A 247 12.10 7.72 22.81
CA GLY A 247 10.99 8.66 22.96
C GLY A 247 9.65 8.05 22.61
N ARG A 248 8.60 8.80 22.92
CA ARG A 248 7.21 8.36 22.80
C ARG A 248 6.40 9.40 22.04
N LEU A 249 5.70 8.97 21.00
CA LEU A 249 4.82 9.80 20.21
C LEU A 249 3.37 9.38 20.43
N PHE A 250 2.52 10.35 20.70
CA PHE A 250 1.06 10.22 20.67
C PHE A 250 0.48 11.18 19.63
N TYR A 251 -0.37 10.69 18.75
CA TYR A 251 -1.08 11.53 17.79
C TYR A 251 -2.57 11.23 17.85
N CYS A 252 -3.38 12.27 17.73
CA CYS A 252 -4.82 12.16 17.51
C CYS A 252 -5.28 13.19 16.46
N SER A 253 -6.00 12.71 15.45
CA SER A 253 -6.54 13.50 14.35
C SER A 253 -7.75 14.35 14.75
N LEU A 254 -8.38 14.05 15.89
CA LEU A 254 -9.58 14.75 16.35
C LEU A 254 -9.18 16.04 17.06
N GLY A 255 -9.58 17.19 16.53
CA GLY A 255 -9.22 18.48 17.11
C GLY A 255 -9.43 19.71 16.21
N HIS A 256 -10.14 19.58 15.08
CA HIS A 256 -10.43 20.71 14.21
C HIS A 256 -11.52 21.62 14.80
N ASN A 257 -12.61 21.03 15.28
CA ASN A 257 -13.75 21.75 15.80
C ASN A 257 -13.58 22.10 17.28
N ASN A 258 -13.90 23.34 17.64
CA ASN A 258 -13.73 23.89 18.99
C ASN A 258 -14.46 23.06 20.06
N HIS A 259 -15.64 22.52 19.74
CA HIS A 259 -16.47 21.84 20.72
C HIS A 259 -15.88 20.54 21.27
N LEU A 260 -14.89 19.98 20.58
CA LEU A 260 -14.14 18.82 21.04
C LEU A 260 -13.34 19.11 22.32
N THR A 261 -13.03 20.37 22.60
CA THR A 261 -12.33 20.79 23.83
C THR A 261 -13.19 20.75 25.09
N TRP A 262 -14.49 20.40 24.97
CA TRP A 262 -15.36 20.08 26.09
C TRP A 262 -16.08 18.74 25.91
N ASP A 263 -15.52 17.82 25.11
CA ASP A 263 -15.91 16.42 25.11
C ASP A 263 -15.16 15.67 26.22
N PRO A 264 -15.85 15.17 27.27
CA PRO A 264 -15.19 14.55 28.41
C PRO A 264 -14.46 13.25 28.06
N VAL A 265 -14.92 12.50 27.05
CA VAL A 265 -14.30 11.24 26.63
C VAL A 265 -13.02 11.52 25.86
N LEU A 266 -13.06 12.48 24.93
CA LEU A 266 -11.91 12.88 24.14
C LEU A 266 -10.83 13.56 25.00
N LEU A 267 -11.22 14.46 25.91
CA LEU A 267 -10.27 15.08 26.85
C LEU A 267 -9.58 14.04 27.74
N ALA A 268 -10.31 13.01 28.18
CA ALA A 268 -9.72 11.90 28.92
C ALA A 268 -8.76 11.06 28.06
N HIS A 269 -9.05 10.86 26.78
CA HIS A 269 -8.15 10.20 25.83
C HIS A 269 -6.86 11.02 25.62
N TYR A 270 -6.98 12.33 25.41
CA TYR A 270 -5.83 13.23 25.31
C TYR A 270 -4.98 13.22 26.58
N LEU A 271 -5.58 13.30 27.77
CA LEU A 271 -4.85 13.20 29.03
C LEU A 271 -4.07 11.88 29.12
N ALA A 272 -4.68 10.76 28.75
CA ALA A 272 -4.01 9.46 28.76
C ALA A 272 -2.82 9.44 27.79
N GLY A 273 -3.01 9.89 26.54
CA GLY A 273 -1.97 9.94 25.52
C GLY A 273 -0.81 10.89 25.87
N ILE A 274 -1.11 12.06 26.43
CA ILE A 274 -0.10 13.01 26.90
C ILE A 274 0.72 12.42 28.05
N ARG A 275 0.08 11.73 29.01
CA ARG A 275 0.79 11.05 30.11
C ARG A 275 1.69 9.92 29.60
N PHE A 276 1.28 9.21 28.55
CA PHE A 276 2.14 8.26 27.86
C PHE A 276 3.36 8.96 27.24
N ALA A 277 3.17 10.04 26.47
CA ALA A 277 4.26 10.79 25.86
C ALA A 277 5.26 11.32 26.92
N LEU A 278 4.75 11.83 28.04
CA LEU A 278 5.55 12.28 29.19
C LEU A 278 6.28 11.14 29.93
N GLY A 279 5.90 9.88 29.72
CA GLY A 279 6.53 8.71 30.35
C GLY A 279 5.94 8.32 31.73
N ASP A 280 4.80 8.91 32.08
CA ASP A 280 4.07 8.64 33.33
C ASP A 280 2.99 7.57 33.18
N PHE A 281 2.71 7.13 31.95
CA PHE A 281 1.79 6.03 31.68
C PHE A 281 2.42 4.99 30.74
N PRO A 282 3.18 4.03 31.27
CA PRO A 282 3.77 2.98 30.45
C PRO A 282 2.66 2.06 29.92
N VAL A 283 2.64 1.87 28.61
CA VAL A 283 1.68 1.02 27.88
C VAL A 283 2.42 0.27 26.77
N ASP A 284 1.81 -0.78 26.24
CA ASP A 284 2.39 -1.53 25.13
C ASP A 284 2.31 -0.72 23.83
N THR A 285 3.46 -0.39 23.26
CA THR A 285 3.62 0.44 22.06
C THR A 285 3.82 -0.38 20.80
N LYS A 286 3.92 -1.71 20.91
CA LYS A 286 4.17 -2.58 19.76
C LYS A 286 3.12 -2.34 18.68
N PRO A 287 3.53 -2.10 17.43
CA PRO A 287 2.62 -2.01 16.30
C PRO A 287 1.73 -3.24 16.25
N LYS A 288 0.44 -3.00 15.99
CA LYS A 288 -0.55 -4.04 15.74
C LYS A 288 -0.97 -3.86 14.28
N PRO A 289 -0.42 -4.67 13.35
CA PRO A 289 -0.90 -4.71 11.97
C PRO A 289 -2.42 -4.85 11.94
N MET A 290 -3.07 -4.38 10.88
CA MET A 290 -4.52 -4.55 10.76
C MET A 290 -4.87 -6.05 10.64
N ILE A 291 -5.12 -6.67 11.79
CA ILE A 291 -5.86 -7.90 11.88
C ILE A 291 -7.33 -7.48 11.80
N SER A 292 -8.03 -7.86 10.72
CA SER A 292 -9.43 -7.52 10.54
C SER A 292 -10.27 -8.26 11.59
N ILE A 293 -10.62 -7.57 12.67
CA ILE A 293 -11.54 -8.09 13.68
C ILE A 293 -12.94 -8.06 13.09
N GLY A 294 -13.31 -9.19 12.49
CA GLY A 294 -14.62 -9.49 11.92
C GLY A 294 -14.46 -10.52 10.80
N LYS A 295 -14.70 -11.81 11.12
CA LYS A 295 -14.54 -13.03 10.28
C LYS A 295 -13.21 -13.81 10.37
N GLU A 296 -12.37 -13.64 11.38
CA GLU A 296 -11.15 -14.47 11.46
C GLU A 296 -11.47 -15.92 11.86
N THR A 297 -12.36 -16.16 12.82
CA THR A 297 -12.82 -17.55 13.10
C THR A 297 -13.52 -18.20 11.92
N GLU A 298 -14.34 -17.47 11.16
CA GLU A 298 -15.02 -18.03 9.97
C GLU A 298 -14.09 -18.24 8.78
N MET A 299 -13.18 -17.28 8.51
CA MET A 299 -12.20 -17.41 7.44
C MET A 299 -11.17 -18.49 7.79
N ASP A 300 -10.67 -18.54 9.01
CA ASP A 300 -9.73 -19.56 9.46
C ASP A 300 -10.37 -20.95 9.44
N GLU A 301 -11.61 -21.10 9.92
CA GLU A 301 -12.36 -22.35 9.79
C GLU A 301 -12.57 -22.74 8.32
N LEU A 302 -12.88 -21.77 7.45
CA LEU A 302 -13.04 -22.00 6.02
C LEU A 302 -11.71 -22.43 5.38
N LEU A 303 -10.61 -21.74 5.71
CA LEU A 303 -9.26 -22.04 5.22
C LEU A 303 -8.78 -23.41 5.72
N GLU A 304 -9.07 -23.78 6.97
CA GLU A 304 -8.78 -25.12 7.52
C GLU A 304 -9.59 -26.22 6.81
N LYS A 305 -10.85 -25.97 6.46
CA LYS A 305 -11.67 -26.88 5.64
C LYS A 305 -11.10 -26.99 4.22
N ILE A 306 -10.69 -25.88 3.62
CA ILE A 306 -10.10 -25.85 2.28
C ILE A 306 -8.75 -26.57 2.26
N LYS A 307 -7.92 -26.38 3.28
CA LYS A 307 -6.62 -27.05 3.42
C LYS A 307 -6.73 -28.57 3.24
N LYS A 308 -7.81 -29.15 3.78
CA LYS A 308 -8.13 -30.58 3.77
C LYS A 308 -9.05 -31.00 2.62
N TYR A 309 -9.45 -30.09 1.74
CA TYR A 309 -10.38 -30.37 0.65
C TYR A 309 -9.78 -31.39 -0.31
N ASP A 310 -10.51 -32.44 -0.69
CA ASP A 310 -10.06 -33.41 -1.69
C ASP A 310 -11.07 -33.58 -2.83
N TYR A 311 -10.62 -34.18 -3.92
CA TYR A 311 -11.45 -34.47 -5.09
C TYR A 311 -12.69 -35.29 -4.70
N GLY A 312 -13.82 -34.99 -5.34
CA GLY A 312 -15.11 -35.65 -5.06
C GLY A 312 -15.88 -35.09 -3.86
N GLN A 313 -15.27 -34.24 -3.02
CA GLN A 313 -16.00 -33.53 -1.96
C GLN A 313 -16.83 -32.35 -2.50
N SER A 314 -17.85 -31.97 -1.73
CA SER A 314 -18.70 -30.80 -2.03
C SER A 314 -17.85 -29.55 -2.22
N ARG A 315 -18.11 -28.81 -3.30
CA ARG A 315 -17.40 -27.58 -3.64
C ARG A 315 -17.88 -26.36 -2.85
N ALA A 316 -18.83 -26.50 -1.92
CA ALA A 316 -19.41 -25.39 -1.17
C ALA A 316 -18.35 -24.50 -0.50
N VAL A 317 -17.37 -25.10 0.17
CA VAL A 317 -16.26 -24.36 0.83
C VAL A 317 -15.38 -23.61 -0.18
N LEU A 318 -15.20 -24.15 -1.39
CA LEU A 318 -14.45 -23.48 -2.46
C LEU A 318 -15.24 -22.31 -3.06
N THR A 319 -16.56 -22.48 -3.20
CA THR A 319 -17.47 -21.43 -3.65
C THR A 319 -17.48 -20.28 -2.65
N GLU A 320 -17.60 -20.58 -1.35
CA GLU A 320 -17.62 -19.56 -0.31
C GLU A 320 -16.35 -18.69 -0.31
N LEU A 321 -15.16 -19.29 -0.42
CA LEU A 321 -13.93 -18.51 -0.55
C LEU A 321 -13.89 -17.70 -1.87
N SER A 322 -14.45 -18.24 -2.94
CA SER A 322 -14.54 -17.53 -4.22
C SER A 322 -15.43 -16.28 -4.11
N ASP A 323 -16.53 -16.39 -3.38
CA ASP A 323 -17.43 -15.28 -3.11
C ASP A 323 -16.76 -14.25 -2.20
N LYS A 324 -16.06 -14.68 -1.14
CA LYS A 324 -15.27 -13.76 -0.30
C LYS A 324 -14.18 -13.01 -1.08
N ILE A 325 -13.50 -13.67 -2.04
CA ILE A 325 -12.54 -13.00 -2.94
C ILE A 325 -13.24 -11.98 -3.82
N LYS A 326 -14.41 -12.33 -4.37
CA LYS A 326 -15.19 -11.44 -5.22
C LYS A 326 -15.69 -10.21 -4.44
N ASP A 327 -16.15 -10.41 -3.22
CA ASP A 327 -16.60 -9.35 -2.33
C ASP A 327 -15.45 -8.41 -1.93
N ALA A 328 -14.22 -8.93 -1.85
CA ALA A 328 -13.01 -8.14 -1.61
C ALA A 328 -12.53 -7.33 -2.84
N TYR A 329 -13.13 -7.52 -4.02
CA TYR A 329 -12.77 -6.70 -5.18
C TYR A 329 -13.10 -5.22 -4.93
N GLY A 330 -12.10 -4.37 -5.18
CA GLY A 330 -12.12 -2.96 -4.79
C GLY A 330 -11.27 -2.66 -3.55
N SER A 331 -10.96 -3.67 -2.72
CA SER A 331 -10.10 -3.52 -1.54
C SER A 331 -8.74 -4.21 -1.74
N THR A 332 -7.72 -3.42 -2.08
CA THR A 332 -6.34 -3.95 -2.25
C THR A 332 -5.81 -4.57 -0.95
N ALA A 333 -6.18 -4.01 0.21
CA ALA A 333 -5.76 -4.52 1.51
C ALA A 333 -6.39 -5.88 1.83
N GLU A 334 -7.68 -6.08 1.53
CA GLU A 334 -8.34 -7.37 1.75
C GLU A 334 -7.86 -8.44 0.79
N LEU A 335 -7.69 -8.11 -0.49
CA LEU A 335 -7.11 -9.03 -1.46
C LEU A 335 -5.69 -9.42 -1.06
N GLY A 336 -4.89 -8.48 -0.55
CA GLY A 336 -3.55 -8.76 -0.02
C GLY A 336 -3.57 -9.69 1.19
N ARG A 337 -4.54 -9.55 2.10
CA ARG A 337 -4.72 -10.49 3.22
C ARG A 337 -5.12 -11.88 2.75
N ILE A 338 -6.08 -11.97 1.83
CA ILE A 338 -6.50 -13.27 1.27
C ILE A 338 -5.33 -13.91 0.53
N GLU A 339 -4.55 -13.14 -0.26
CA GLU A 339 -3.32 -13.62 -0.89
C GLU A 339 -2.36 -14.23 0.13
N GLN A 340 -2.08 -13.54 1.24
CA GLN A 340 -1.21 -14.04 2.30
C GLN A 340 -1.73 -15.34 2.93
N SER A 341 -3.03 -15.43 3.23
CA SER A 341 -3.64 -16.66 3.75
C SER A 341 -3.52 -17.83 2.77
N LEU A 342 -3.75 -17.58 1.48
CA LEU A 342 -3.60 -18.58 0.42
C LEU A 342 -2.14 -19.03 0.27
N VAL A 343 -1.18 -18.12 0.39
CA VAL A 343 0.25 -18.45 0.43
C VAL A 343 0.58 -19.34 1.63
N GLY A 344 0.06 -19.00 2.81
CA GLY A 344 0.24 -19.82 4.01
C GLY A 344 -0.30 -21.25 3.84
N LEU A 345 -1.48 -21.39 3.22
CA LEU A 345 -2.01 -22.71 2.87
C LEU A 345 -1.08 -23.45 1.90
N LEU A 346 -0.58 -22.83 0.82
CA LEU A 346 0.33 -23.51 -0.11
C LEU A 346 1.65 -23.98 0.52
N GLN A 347 2.11 -23.28 1.56
CA GLN A 347 3.33 -23.61 2.28
C GLN A 347 3.12 -24.71 3.34
N SER A 348 1.87 -24.95 3.75
CA SER A 348 1.57 -25.98 4.74
C SER A 348 1.76 -27.40 4.16
N PRO A 349 2.42 -28.31 4.91
CA PRO A 349 2.58 -29.71 4.50
C PRO A 349 1.24 -30.48 4.48
N ASP A 350 0.23 -30.00 5.19
CA ASP A 350 -1.09 -30.65 5.30
C ASP A 350 -2.03 -30.31 4.15
N THR A 351 -1.62 -29.42 3.25
CA THR A 351 -2.45 -28.98 2.13
C THR A 351 -2.52 -30.06 1.07
N THR A 352 -3.73 -30.53 0.77
CA THR A 352 -3.95 -31.57 -0.25
C THR A 352 -3.61 -31.05 -1.66
N PRO A 353 -3.35 -31.96 -2.63
CA PRO A 353 -3.17 -31.57 -4.03
C PRO A 353 -4.37 -30.83 -4.64
N ALA A 354 -5.60 -31.26 -4.30
CA ALA A 354 -6.82 -30.62 -4.78
C ALA A 354 -6.98 -29.18 -4.25
N ALA A 355 -6.64 -28.96 -2.97
CA ALA A 355 -6.62 -27.64 -2.37
C ALA A 355 -5.54 -26.75 -3.01
N ALA A 356 -4.32 -27.25 -3.16
CA ALA A 356 -3.22 -26.51 -3.80
C ALA A 356 -3.56 -26.09 -5.24
N GLN A 357 -4.19 -26.99 -6.00
CA GLN A 357 -4.70 -26.68 -7.35
C GLN A 357 -5.70 -25.52 -7.33
N PHE A 358 -6.68 -25.56 -6.42
CA PHE A 358 -7.67 -24.50 -6.28
C PHE A 358 -7.01 -23.17 -5.89
N ILE A 359 -6.10 -23.20 -4.91
CA ILE A 359 -5.40 -22.01 -4.42
C ILE A 359 -4.57 -21.36 -5.53
N CYS A 360 -3.82 -22.13 -6.32
CA CYS A 360 -3.07 -21.60 -7.46
C CYS A 360 -3.99 -20.88 -8.48
N ARG A 361 -5.20 -21.39 -8.73
CA ARG A 361 -6.18 -20.71 -9.60
C ARG A 361 -6.71 -19.41 -9.00
N LYS A 362 -6.74 -19.26 -7.67
CA LYS A 362 -7.11 -17.99 -7.03
C LYS A 362 -5.96 -16.99 -7.07
N LEU A 363 -4.74 -17.43 -6.78
CA LEU A 363 -3.55 -16.61 -6.92
C LEU A 363 -3.29 -16.17 -8.36
N SER A 364 -3.74 -16.94 -9.36
CA SER A 364 -3.67 -16.48 -10.77
C SER A 364 -4.59 -15.29 -11.08
N ILE A 365 -5.51 -14.96 -10.18
CA ILE A 365 -6.48 -13.87 -10.33
C ILE A 365 -6.11 -12.69 -9.43
N ILE A 366 -5.75 -12.96 -8.17
CA ILE A 366 -5.50 -11.92 -7.15
C ILE A 366 -4.03 -11.77 -6.75
N GLY A 367 -3.15 -12.67 -7.20
CA GLY A 367 -1.77 -12.73 -6.75
C GLY A 367 -0.93 -11.55 -7.24
N THR A 368 -0.01 -11.15 -6.37
CA THR A 368 0.98 -10.09 -6.59
C THR A 368 2.39 -10.69 -6.52
N SER A 369 3.42 -9.83 -6.53
CA SER A 369 4.80 -10.28 -6.30
C SER A 369 4.99 -10.98 -4.94
N ALA A 370 4.07 -10.79 -3.99
CA ALA A 370 4.16 -11.38 -2.65
C ALA A 370 4.02 -12.91 -2.66
N CYS A 371 3.17 -13.49 -3.50
CA CYS A 371 3.00 -14.95 -3.58
C CYS A 371 4.06 -15.66 -4.44
N VAL A 372 4.88 -14.92 -5.19
CA VAL A 372 5.88 -15.48 -6.12
C VAL A 372 6.84 -16.46 -5.45
N PRO A 373 7.44 -16.19 -4.27
CA PRO A 373 8.35 -17.14 -3.62
C PRO A 373 7.70 -18.49 -3.31
N ALA A 374 6.42 -18.50 -2.88
CA ALA A 374 5.71 -19.73 -2.56
C ALA A 374 5.38 -20.55 -3.81
N LEU A 375 4.92 -19.89 -4.88
CA LEU A 375 4.67 -20.54 -6.16
C LEU A 375 5.97 -21.04 -6.81
N ALA A 376 7.06 -20.28 -6.70
CA ALA A 376 8.38 -20.67 -7.22
C ALA A 376 8.89 -21.96 -6.55
N ALA A 377 8.70 -22.11 -5.24
CA ALA A 377 9.08 -23.33 -4.53
C ALA A 377 8.37 -24.58 -5.09
N MET A 378 7.12 -24.43 -5.55
CA MET A 378 6.35 -25.54 -6.15
C MET A 378 6.85 -25.96 -7.53
N LEU A 379 7.57 -25.09 -8.26
CA LEU A 379 8.12 -25.42 -9.59
C LEU A 379 9.16 -26.53 -9.55
N THR A 380 9.84 -26.66 -8.42
CA THR A 380 10.93 -27.64 -8.20
C THR A 380 10.49 -28.89 -7.44
N LYS A 381 9.20 -28.99 -7.07
CA LYS A 381 8.67 -30.16 -6.37
C LYS A 381 8.30 -31.25 -7.35
N GLU A 382 8.88 -32.43 -7.17
CA GLU A 382 8.45 -33.65 -7.84
C GLU A 382 7.07 -34.08 -7.32
N PRO A 383 6.18 -34.59 -8.18
CA PRO A 383 4.88 -35.08 -7.75
C PRO A 383 5.08 -36.38 -6.96
N ALA A 384 4.23 -36.62 -5.96
CA ALA A 384 4.13 -37.97 -5.41
C ALA A 384 3.69 -38.92 -6.53
N SER A 385 4.28 -40.11 -6.55
CA SER A 385 4.07 -41.10 -7.62
C SER A 385 2.59 -41.28 -7.98
N GLY A 386 2.24 -41.00 -9.23
CA GLY A 386 0.89 -41.22 -9.78
C GLY A 386 -0.12 -40.07 -9.59
N GLN A 387 0.24 -38.96 -8.95
CA GLN A 387 -0.67 -37.80 -8.81
C GLN A 387 -0.54 -36.82 -9.98
N GLN A 388 -1.69 -36.50 -10.58
CA GLN A 388 -1.86 -35.45 -11.60
C GLN A 388 -2.95 -34.48 -11.15
N PRO A 389 -2.83 -33.17 -11.46
CA PRO A 389 -1.75 -32.53 -12.22
C PRO A 389 -0.46 -32.33 -11.41
N HIS A 390 0.67 -32.17 -12.10
CA HIS A 390 1.97 -31.88 -11.47
C HIS A 390 1.91 -30.55 -10.70
N PRO A 391 2.45 -30.44 -9.46
CA PRO A 391 2.44 -29.19 -8.69
C PRO A 391 3.02 -27.98 -9.46
N ALA A 392 4.13 -28.20 -10.18
CA ALA A 392 4.72 -27.23 -11.09
C ALA A 392 3.74 -26.70 -12.16
N ASP A 393 2.82 -27.50 -12.70
CA ASP A 393 1.89 -27.02 -13.74
C ASP A 393 0.91 -25.98 -13.18
N MET A 394 0.42 -26.20 -11.96
CA MET A 394 -0.48 -25.27 -11.30
C MET A 394 0.24 -24.00 -10.85
N ALA A 395 1.48 -24.14 -10.38
CA ALA A 395 2.31 -22.98 -10.05
C ALA A 395 2.61 -22.12 -11.29
N ARG A 396 2.96 -22.75 -12.43
CA ARG A 396 3.16 -22.04 -13.71
C ARG A 396 1.88 -21.35 -14.16
N TYR A 397 0.73 -22.03 -14.09
CA TYR A 397 -0.56 -21.44 -14.44
C TYR A 397 -0.83 -20.13 -13.67
N ALA A 398 -0.49 -20.09 -12.38
CA ALA A 398 -0.62 -18.90 -11.56
C ALA A 398 0.41 -17.83 -11.95
N LEU A 399 1.69 -18.20 -11.97
CA LEU A 399 2.81 -17.31 -12.26
C LEU A 399 2.68 -16.62 -13.62
N GLU A 400 2.26 -17.33 -14.67
CA GLU A 400 2.06 -16.77 -16.02
C GLU A 400 1.14 -15.54 -16.02
N ARG A 401 0.14 -15.50 -15.14
CA ARG A 401 -0.87 -14.43 -15.06
C ARG A 401 -0.52 -13.32 -14.07
N ILE A 402 0.42 -13.56 -13.17
CA ILE A 402 0.86 -12.56 -12.20
C ILE A 402 1.79 -11.55 -12.89
N PRO A 403 1.51 -10.25 -12.84
CA PRO A 403 2.36 -9.24 -13.47
C PRO A 403 3.65 -9.01 -12.67
N GLY A 404 4.71 -8.56 -13.35
CA GLY A 404 5.95 -8.08 -12.74
C GLY A 404 7.18 -8.98 -12.94
N GLU A 405 8.36 -8.36 -12.85
CA GLU A 405 9.66 -9.01 -13.15
C GLU A 405 10.07 -10.08 -12.12
N ALA A 406 9.46 -10.07 -10.93
CA ALA A 406 9.73 -11.06 -9.88
C ALA A 406 9.40 -12.49 -10.36
N VAL A 407 8.29 -12.64 -11.11
CA VAL A 407 7.91 -13.92 -11.72
C VAL A 407 8.96 -14.38 -12.73
N ASP A 408 9.42 -13.47 -13.59
CA ASP A 408 10.39 -13.81 -14.62
C ASP A 408 11.70 -14.29 -13.98
N ALA A 409 12.14 -13.61 -12.91
CA ALA A 409 13.30 -14.04 -12.13
C ALA A 409 13.13 -15.44 -11.53
N ALA A 410 11.97 -15.71 -10.92
CA ALA A 410 11.67 -17.02 -10.34
C ALA A 410 11.64 -18.14 -11.39
N LEU A 411 11.06 -17.89 -12.57
CA LEU A 411 11.02 -18.86 -13.67
C LEU A 411 12.43 -19.12 -14.22
N ARG A 412 13.27 -18.08 -14.40
CA ARG A 412 14.67 -18.26 -14.82
C ARG A 412 15.48 -19.06 -13.80
N GLU A 413 15.27 -18.83 -12.51
CA GLU A 413 15.94 -19.59 -11.46
C GLU A 413 15.48 -21.06 -11.45
N ALA A 414 14.18 -21.30 -11.58
CA ALA A 414 13.61 -22.64 -11.62
C ALA A 414 14.05 -23.43 -12.87
N LEU A 415 14.25 -22.75 -14.02
CA LEU A 415 14.75 -23.36 -15.25
C LEU A 415 16.09 -24.10 -15.03
N LEU A 416 16.96 -23.53 -14.19
CA LEU A 416 18.28 -24.10 -13.87
C LEU A 416 18.20 -25.31 -12.93
N LYS A 417 17.06 -25.48 -12.24
CA LYS A 417 16.86 -26.48 -11.16
C LYS A 417 15.92 -27.60 -11.55
N THR A 418 15.37 -27.59 -12.77
CA THR A 418 14.34 -28.52 -13.22
C THR A 418 14.77 -29.36 -14.43
N SER A 419 14.14 -30.51 -14.58
CA SER A 419 14.34 -31.44 -15.70
C SER A 419 13.00 -31.95 -16.24
N GLY A 420 13.03 -32.64 -17.38
CA GLY A 420 11.85 -33.28 -17.97
C GLY A 420 10.71 -32.30 -18.27
N THR A 421 9.47 -32.74 -18.05
CA THR A 421 8.26 -31.99 -18.38
C THR A 421 8.13 -30.68 -17.58
N ALA A 422 8.63 -30.63 -16.34
CA ALA A 422 8.66 -29.40 -15.54
C ALA A 422 9.53 -28.33 -16.20
N LYS A 423 10.72 -28.70 -16.69
CA LYS A 423 11.63 -27.81 -17.42
C LYS A 423 11.01 -27.28 -18.70
N VAL A 424 10.44 -28.17 -19.51
CA VAL A 424 9.70 -27.83 -20.73
C VAL A 424 8.57 -26.83 -20.44
N GLY A 425 7.84 -27.06 -19.34
CA GLY A 425 6.82 -26.15 -18.85
C GLY A 425 7.35 -24.75 -18.56
N ILE A 426 8.45 -24.64 -17.81
CA ILE A 426 9.06 -23.35 -17.45
C ILE A 426 9.54 -22.60 -18.71
N ILE A 427 10.15 -23.30 -19.66
CA ILE A 427 10.57 -22.73 -20.95
C ILE A 427 9.37 -22.09 -21.67
N ASN A 428 8.25 -22.81 -21.74
CA ASN A 428 7.03 -22.30 -22.36
C ASN A 428 6.50 -21.04 -21.65
N SER A 429 6.52 -21.03 -20.31
CA SER A 429 6.09 -19.88 -19.51
C SER A 429 6.98 -18.65 -19.75
N LEU A 430 8.31 -18.81 -19.82
CA LEU A 430 9.24 -17.75 -20.18
C LEU A 430 8.98 -17.18 -21.58
N GLY A 431 8.67 -18.07 -22.54
CA GLY A 431 8.25 -17.71 -23.88
C GLY A 431 6.97 -16.89 -23.92
N GLN A 432 5.91 -17.34 -23.23
CA GLN A 432 4.63 -16.62 -23.16
C GLN A 432 4.77 -15.24 -22.53
N ARG A 433 5.60 -15.13 -21.49
CA ARG A 433 5.86 -13.88 -20.79
C ARG A 433 6.83 -12.95 -21.53
N ARG A 434 7.40 -13.42 -22.64
CA ARG A 434 8.35 -12.68 -23.48
C ARG A 434 9.58 -12.18 -22.73
N ASP A 435 10.10 -13.01 -21.82
CA ASP A 435 11.24 -12.64 -20.98
C ASP A 435 12.56 -12.59 -21.76
N LYS A 436 12.98 -11.36 -22.11
CA LYS A 436 14.24 -11.12 -22.84
C LYS A 436 15.48 -11.59 -22.08
N LYS A 437 15.46 -11.59 -20.74
CA LYS A 437 16.61 -12.02 -19.92
C LYS A 437 16.82 -13.54 -20.01
N ALA A 438 15.82 -14.31 -20.45
CA ALA A 438 15.92 -15.76 -20.63
C ALA A 438 16.59 -16.17 -21.96
N VAL A 439 16.69 -15.27 -22.95
CA VAL A 439 17.15 -15.61 -24.32
C VAL A 439 18.50 -16.32 -24.34
N GLY A 440 19.45 -15.86 -23.52
CA GLY A 440 20.79 -16.45 -23.48
C GLY A 440 20.77 -17.92 -23.04
N GLU A 441 19.92 -18.28 -22.08
CA GLU A 441 19.80 -19.65 -21.60
C GLU A 441 18.96 -20.51 -22.56
N LEU A 442 17.86 -19.96 -23.08
CA LEU A 442 17.03 -20.64 -24.07
C LEU A 442 17.80 -20.99 -25.34
N ASN A 443 18.69 -20.11 -25.81
CA ASN A 443 19.53 -20.38 -26.97
C ASN A 443 20.43 -21.61 -26.78
N LYS A 444 20.94 -21.85 -25.57
CA LYS A 444 21.70 -23.08 -25.28
C LYS A 444 20.79 -24.31 -25.36
N LEU A 445 19.58 -24.20 -24.82
CA LEU A 445 18.61 -25.29 -24.75
C LEU A 445 18.02 -25.69 -26.10
N VAL A 446 18.10 -24.84 -27.14
CA VAL A 446 17.75 -25.24 -28.52
C VAL A 446 18.58 -26.44 -29.01
N TYR A 447 19.76 -26.65 -28.45
CA TYR A 447 20.66 -27.75 -28.80
C TYR A 447 20.68 -28.86 -27.73
N ASP A 448 19.70 -28.89 -26.83
CA ASP A 448 19.59 -29.95 -25.82
C ASP A 448 19.38 -31.32 -26.47
N SER A 449 19.94 -32.37 -25.86
CA SER A 449 19.73 -33.76 -26.28
C SER A 449 18.29 -34.21 -26.12
N ASP A 450 17.54 -33.63 -25.17
CA ASP A 450 16.12 -33.86 -25.02
C ASP A 450 15.34 -33.07 -26.07
N ALA A 451 14.73 -33.79 -27.02
CA ALA A 451 14.02 -33.18 -28.14
C ALA A 451 12.85 -32.29 -27.71
N LEU A 452 12.17 -32.60 -26.59
CA LEU A 452 11.06 -31.78 -26.09
C LEU A 452 11.57 -30.45 -25.53
N THR A 453 12.69 -30.46 -24.81
CA THR A 453 13.38 -29.26 -24.32
C THR A 453 13.87 -28.39 -25.47
N ALA A 454 14.49 -28.99 -26.49
CA ALA A 454 14.96 -28.28 -27.68
C ALA A 454 13.81 -27.62 -28.47
N ASP A 455 12.73 -28.37 -28.73
CA ASP A 455 11.53 -27.86 -29.40
C ASP A 455 10.91 -26.69 -28.61
N ALA A 456 10.76 -26.85 -27.28
CA ALA A 456 10.20 -25.81 -26.44
C ALA A 456 11.07 -24.55 -26.40
N ALA A 457 12.40 -24.69 -26.35
CA ALA A 457 13.32 -23.57 -26.33
C ALA A 457 13.25 -22.76 -27.63
N ALA A 458 13.22 -23.43 -28.78
CA ALA A 458 13.07 -22.77 -30.08
C ALA A 458 11.72 -22.03 -30.18
N ALA A 459 10.62 -22.66 -29.74
CA ALA A 459 9.31 -22.04 -29.72
C ALA A 459 9.24 -20.82 -28.77
N ALA A 460 9.87 -20.92 -27.60
CA ALA A 460 9.92 -19.84 -26.61
C ALA A 460 10.68 -18.62 -27.13
N LEU A 461 11.83 -18.81 -27.79
CA LEU A 461 12.56 -17.73 -28.46
C LEU A 461 11.69 -17.03 -29.51
N GLY A 462 10.92 -17.80 -30.28
CA GLY A 462 9.97 -17.28 -31.26
C GLY A 462 8.86 -16.42 -30.63
N ASN A 463 8.39 -16.80 -29.44
CA ASN A 463 7.38 -16.03 -28.69
C ASN A 463 7.96 -14.76 -28.04
N ILE A 464 9.22 -14.79 -27.58
CA ILE A 464 9.92 -13.62 -27.01
C ILE A 464 10.13 -12.56 -28.10
N ALA A 465 10.48 -12.98 -29.32
CA ALA A 465 10.53 -12.15 -30.52
C ALA A 465 11.33 -10.83 -30.37
N CYS A 466 12.40 -10.83 -29.58
CA CYS A 466 13.33 -9.70 -29.50
C CYS A 466 14.54 -9.90 -30.45
N PRO A 467 15.32 -8.85 -30.77
CA PRO A 467 16.44 -8.95 -31.70
C PRO A 467 17.44 -10.07 -31.37
N GLU A 468 17.74 -10.27 -30.09
CA GLU A 468 18.63 -11.31 -29.60
C GLU A 468 18.04 -12.71 -29.83
N ALA A 469 16.74 -12.88 -29.62
CA ALA A 469 16.03 -14.13 -29.88
C ALA A 469 15.95 -14.45 -31.38
N THR A 470 15.69 -13.43 -32.22
CA THR A 470 15.70 -13.56 -33.68
C THR A 470 17.07 -13.96 -34.20
N LYS A 471 18.14 -13.37 -33.66
CA LYS A 471 19.52 -13.74 -33.99
C LYS A 471 19.81 -15.20 -33.60
N ALA A 472 19.46 -15.60 -32.38
CA ALA A 472 19.62 -16.97 -31.90
C ALA A 472 18.93 -17.99 -32.83
N LEU A 473 17.68 -17.73 -33.22
CA LEU A 473 16.94 -18.59 -34.13
C LEU A 473 17.53 -18.59 -35.56
N SER A 474 18.04 -17.45 -36.03
CA SER A 474 18.68 -17.35 -37.35
C SER A 474 19.94 -18.20 -37.42
N GLU A 475 20.72 -18.23 -36.34
CA GLU A 475 21.89 -19.11 -36.23
C GLU A 475 21.48 -20.59 -36.13
N ALA A 476 20.43 -20.89 -35.35
CA ALA A 476 19.90 -22.24 -35.17
C ALA A 476 19.33 -22.83 -36.47
N ARG A 477 18.76 -22.01 -37.37
CA ARG A 477 18.20 -22.45 -38.66
C ARG A 477 19.18 -23.28 -39.49
N ASN A 478 20.47 -22.94 -39.43
CA ASN A 478 21.52 -23.60 -40.22
C ASN A 478 22.17 -24.78 -39.47
N LYS A 479 21.90 -24.92 -38.17
CA LYS A 479 22.52 -25.94 -37.29
C LYS A 479 21.54 -27.06 -36.93
N THR A 480 20.24 -26.83 -37.09
CA THR A 480 19.17 -27.78 -36.77
C THR A 480 18.66 -28.49 -38.03
N LYS A 481 18.06 -29.68 -37.86
CA LYS A 481 17.48 -30.50 -38.93
C LYS A 481 16.06 -30.95 -38.57
N ASP A 482 15.38 -31.54 -39.55
CA ASP A 482 14.10 -32.23 -39.37
C ASP A 482 13.05 -31.41 -38.62
N LYS A 483 12.38 -32.02 -37.64
CA LYS A 483 11.30 -31.41 -36.86
C LYS A 483 11.75 -30.15 -36.13
N LEU A 484 12.93 -30.17 -35.49
CA LEU A 484 13.43 -29.02 -34.74
C LEU A 484 13.69 -27.81 -35.66
N ARG A 485 14.20 -28.06 -36.88
CA ARG A 485 14.38 -27.00 -37.88
C ARG A 485 13.05 -26.34 -38.24
N LEU A 486 11.96 -27.11 -38.36
CA LEU A 486 10.64 -26.55 -38.63
C LEU A 486 10.15 -25.65 -37.48
N VAL A 487 10.42 -26.04 -36.22
CA VAL A 487 10.10 -25.20 -35.05
C VAL A 487 10.92 -23.90 -35.04
N VAL A 488 12.20 -23.97 -35.40
CA VAL A 488 13.06 -22.78 -35.53
C VAL A 488 12.56 -21.83 -36.62
N LEU A 489 12.16 -22.36 -37.77
CA LEU A 489 11.59 -21.56 -38.85
C LEU A 489 10.26 -20.91 -38.46
N ASP A 490 9.37 -21.63 -37.77
CA ASP A 490 8.14 -21.08 -37.21
C ASP A 490 8.44 -19.95 -36.20
N GLY A 491 9.46 -20.13 -35.35
CA GLY A 491 9.93 -19.11 -34.44
C GLY A 491 10.45 -17.85 -35.14
N LEU A 492 11.19 -17.99 -36.25
CA LEU A 492 11.63 -16.86 -37.09
C LEU A 492 10.45 -16.13 -37.74
N LEU A 493 9.44 -16.88 -38.18
CA LEU A 493 8.22 -16.30 -38.73
C LEU A 493 7.48 -15.47 -37.69
N LYS A 494 7.36 -15.96 -36.44
CA LYS A 494 6.78 -15.20 -35.31
C LYS A 494 7.58 -13.94 -34.99
N CYS A 495 8.92 -14.00 -35.06
CA CYS A 495 9.76 -12.81 -34.90
C CYS A 495 9.47 -11.77 -35.98
N ALA A 496 9.34 -12.19 -37.24
CA ALA A 496 9.01 -11.30 -38.34
C ALA A 496 7.61 -10.68 -38.18
N ASP A 497 6.62 -11.48 -37.77
CA ASP A 497 5.26 -11.01 -37.49
C ASP A 497 5.23 -9.97 -36.36
N GLN A 498 6.01 -10.17 -35.29
CA GLN A 498 6.10 -9.21 -34.19
C GLN A 498 6.81 -7.93 -34.62
N LEU A 499 7.91 -8.01 -35.38
CA LEU A 499 8.60 -6.83 -35.92
C LEU A 499 7.66 -6.02 -36.83
N ALA A 500 6.84 -6.69 -37.65
CA ALA A 500 5.84 -6.04 -38.47
C ALA A 500 4.77 -5.34 -37.62
N ALA A 501 4.27 -5.99 -36.56
CA ALA A 501 3.31 -5.41 -35.62
C ALA A 501 3.88 -4.20 -34.87
N ASP A 502 5.18 -4.21 -34.56
CA ASP A 502 5.91 -3.12 -33.91
C ASP A 502 6.28 -1.98 -34.90
N GLY A 503 5.86 -2.08 -36.18
CA GLY A 503 6.10 -1.08 -37.21
C GLY A 503 7.48 -1.14 -37.87
N LYS A 504 8.33 -2.12 -37.51
CA LYS A 504 9.66 -2.34 -38.08
C LYS A 504 9.58 -3.15 -39.38
N LYS A 505 8.91 -2.56 -40.38
CA LYS A 505 8.54 -3.23 -41.63
C LYS A 505 9.72 -3.71 -42.45
N ASP A 506 10.83 -2.98 -42.46
CA ASP A 506 12.03 -3.36 -43.21
C ASP A 506 12.73 -4.58 -42.60
N ASP A 507 12.89 -4.59 -41.27
CA ASP A 507 13.44 -5.72 -40.52
C ASP A 507 12.58 -6.97 -40.69
N ALA A 508 11.26 -6.82 -40.59
CA ALA A 508 10.31 -7.90 -40.85
C ALA A 508 10.38 -8.41 -42.29
N SER A 509 10.45 -7.50 -43.28
CA SER A 509 10.57 -7.84 -44.70
C SER A 509 11.85 -8.63 -44.98
N ALA A 510 12.97 -8.28 -44.35
CA ALA A 510 14.22 -9.00 -44.48
C ALA A 510 14.10 -10.46 -44.03
N ILE A 511 13.47 -10.71 -42.87
CA ILE A 511 13.27 -12.07 -42.37
C ILE A 511 12.28 -12.84 -43.25
N TYR A 512 11.16 -12.24 -43.66
CA TYR A 512 10.22 -12.92 -44.55
C TYR A 512 10.86 -13.30 -45.89
N ARG A 513 11.70 -12.43 -46.49
CA ARG A 513 12.44 -12.77 -47.71
C ARG A 513 13.32 -14.00 -47.50
N GLN A 514 14.04 -14.06 -46.39
CA GLN A 514 14.89 -15.21 -46.06
C GLN A 514 14.11 -16.52 -45.90
N LEU A 515 12.85 -16.44 -45.45
CA LEU A 515 11.96 -17.58 -45.24
C LEU A 515 11.12 -17.95 -46.47
N SER A 516 10.95 -17.05 -47.44
CA SER A 516 10.08 -17.23 -48.61
C SER A 516 10.46 -18.41 -49.52
N GLY A 517 11.74 -18.81 -49.50
CA GLY A 517 12.25 -19.97 -50.23
C GLY A 517 12.06 -21.32 -49.51
N GLU A 518 11.57 -21.32 -48.27
CA GLU A 518 11.28 -22.56 -47.54
C GLU A 518 10.00 -23.24 -48.07
N PRO A 519 9.86 -24.57 -47.96
CA PRO A 519 8.63 -25.27 -48.32
C PRO A 519 7.40 -24.76 -47.55
N ALA A 520 6.21 -25.05 -48.09
CA ALA A 520 4.97 -24.84 -47.35
C ALA A 520 4.96 -25.68 -46.05
N PRO A 521 4.43 -25.16 -44.93
CA PRO A 521 3.66 -23.91 -44.81
C PRO A 521 4.49 -22.63 -44.61
N ILE A 522 5.79 -22.72 -44.30
CA ILE A 522 6.63 -21.58 -43.91
C ILE A 522 6.79 -20.56 -45.04
N GLY A 523 7.22 -20.99 -46.24
CA GLY A 523 7.43 -20.06 -47.35
C GLY A 523 6.15 -19.33 -47.77
N ALA A 524 5.02 -20.03 -47.75
CA ALA A 524 3.71 -19.44 -48.04
C ALA A 524 3.31 -18.37 -47.01
N ALA A 525 3.57 -18.61 -45.72
CA ALA A 525 3.31 -17.62 -44.68
C ALA A 525 4.23 -16.41 -44.79
N ALA A 526 5.51 -16.63 -45.11
CA ALA A 526 6.48 -15.56 -45.31
C ALA A 526 6.11 -14.65 -46.50
N LEU A 527 5.71 -15.23 -47.64
CA LEU A 527 5.23 -14.47 -48.81
C LEU A 527 4.00 -13.62 -48.46
N ARG A 528 3.04 -14.16 -47.70
CA ARG A 528 1.89 -13.38 -47.20
C ARG A 528 2.32 -12.23 -46.27
N GLY A 529 3.31 -12.47 -45.40
CA GLY A 529 3.90 -11.44 -44.54
C GLY A 529 4.50 -10.29 -45.35
N MET A 530 5.28 -10.60 -46.40
CA MET A 530 5.87 -9.61 -47.30
C MET A 530 4.82 -8.70 -47.95
N VAL A 531 3.73 -9.28 -48.46
CA VAL A 531 2.63 -8.51 -49.06
C VAL A 531 2.04 -7.55 -48.03
N LYS A 532 1.75 -8.02 -46.82
CA LYS A 532 1.17 -7.19 -45.74
C LYS A 532 2.05 -6.00 -45.37
N VAL A 533 3.35 -6.18 -45.24
CA VAL A 533 4.26 -5.08 -44.87
C VAL A 533 4.49 -4.09 -46.02
N SER A 534 4.42 -4.54 -47.28
CA SER A 534 4.59 -3.68 -48.47
C SER A 534 3.36 -2.83 -48.82
N GLY A 535 2.15 -3.26 -48.43
CA GLY A 535 0.88 -2.61 -48.81
C GLY A 535 0.48 -1.34 -48.03
N GLY A 536 1.27 -0.91 -47.04
CA GLY A 536 0.93 0.22 -46.15
C GLY A 536 1.28 1.62 -46.66
N GLY A 537 1.68 1.77 -47.93
CA GLY A 537 2.06 3.03 -48.55
C GLY A 537 1.11 3.43 -49.67
N LYS A 538 -0.17 3.67 -49.35
CA LYS A 538 -1.14 4.51 -50.09
C LYS A 538 -2.56 4.30 -49.52
N LYS A 539 -2.95 5.17 -48.59
CA LYS A 539 -4.19 5.97 -48.61
C LYS A 539 -4.26 6.82 -47.34
#